data_AF-A0A3N5FEI3-F1
#
_entry.id   AF-A0A3N5FEI3-F1
#
_cell.length_a   1.000
_cell.length_b   1.000
_cell.length_c   1.000
_cell.angle_alpha   90.00
_cell.angle_beta   90.00
_cell.angle_gamma   90.00
#
_symmetry.space_group_name_H-M   'P 1'
#
loop_
_entity.id
_entity.type
_entity.pdbx_description
1 polymer ?
#
loop_
_entity_poly.entity_id
_entity_poly.type
_entity_poly.pdbx_seq_one_letter_code
_entity_poly.pdbx_strand_id
1 'polypeptide(L)'
;MKRSTDLRFALLLAVAATVGPIRLEAQTTPALPSPLRLADVIRLSSERRHEIQASRARTRAGEARPIIASALEDPMIAPSLDHLPFMLGGADVSVTVEQRIPLSGIRGHRRASALADLD
;
A
#
# COMPACT_ATOMS: atom_id res chain seq x y z
N MET A 1 -26.17 18.14 30.51
CA MET A 1 -24.77 18.50 30.13
C MET A 1 -23.79 17.41 30.59
N LYS A 2 -23.74 16.25 29.91
CA LYS A 2 -22.84 15.13 30.29
C LYS A 2 -22.21 14.41 29.08
N ARG A 3 -22.31 14.97 27.87
CA ARG A 3 -21.85 14.32 26.62
C ARG A 3 -20.47 14.77 26.10
N SER A 4 -19.92 15.91 26.54
CA SER A 4 -18.65 16.42 25.98
C SER A 4 -17.40 15.82 26.64
N THR A 5 -17.50 15.39 27.89
CA THR A 5 -16.38 14.76 28.61
C THR A 5 -16.12 13.36 28.07
N ASP A 6 -17.19 12.59 27.80
CA ASP A 6 -17.10 11.22 27.29
C ASP A 6 -16.51 11.17 25.86
N LEU A 7 -16.88 12.14 25.01
CA LEU A 7 -16.35 12.24 23.64
C LEU A 7 -14.84 12.57 23.63
N ARG A 8 -14.38 13.41 24.56
CA ARG A 8 -12.95 13.75 24.70
C ARG A 8 -12.14 12.58 25.24
N PHE A 9 -12.70 11.81 26.17
CA PHE A 9 -12.07 10.58 26.66
C PHE A 9 -11.98 9.52 25.57
N ALA A 10 -13.04 9.32 24.78
CA ALA A 10 -13.03 8.40 23.65
C ALA A 10 -11.99 8.81 22.59
N LEU A 11 -11.88 10.11 22.29
CA LEU A 11 -10.89 10.64 21.36
C LEU A 11 -9.45 10.45 21.87
N LEU A 12 -9.19 10.74 23.15
CA LEU A 12 -7.87 10.53 23.76
C LEU A 12 -7.47 9.05 23.80
N LEU A 13 -8.42 8.15 24.06
CA LEU A 13 -8.17 6.71 24.03
C LEU A 13 -7.87 6.22 22.60
N ALA A 14 -8.59 6.74 21.60
CA ALA A 14 -8.34 6.42 20.19
C ALA A 14 -6.96 6.90 19.72
N VAL A 15 -6.53 8.09 20.15
CA VAL A 15 -5.18 8.60 19.84
C VAL A 15 -4.10 7.75 20.51
N ALA A 16 -4.28 7.38 21.78
CA ALA A 16 -3.33 6.52 22.50
C ALA A 16 -3.19 5.12 21.87
N ALA A 17 -4.26 4.57 21.28
CA ALA A 17 -4.23 3.28 20.60
C ALA A 17 -3.46 3.27 19.25
N THR A 18 -3.19 4.45 18.66
CA THR A 18 -2.42 4.56 17.40
C THR A 18 -0.92 4.77 17.60
N VAL A 19 -0.48 5.03 18.83
CA VAL A 19 0.94 5.14 19.16
C VAL A 19 1.46 3.73 19.43
N GLY A 20 1.72 2.98 18.35
CA GLY A 20 2.45 1.72 18.43
C GLY A 20 3.83 1.94 19.09
N PRO A 21 4.39 0.91 19.75
CA PRO A 21 5.68 1.04 20.41
C PRO A 21 6.75 1.39 19.37
N ILE A 22 7.34 2.58 19.49
CA ILE A 22 8.58 2.91 18.78
C ILE A 22 9.63 1.95 19.32
N ARG A 23 9.98 0.93 18.54
CA ARG A 23 11.12 0.06 18.86
C ARG A 23 12.37 0.88 18.65
N LEU A 24 12.93 1.39 19.75
CA LEU A 24 14.34 1.79 19.79
C LEU A 24 15.16 0.52 19.66
N GLU A 25 15.56 0.19 18.43
CA GLU A 25 16.62 -0.80 18.24
C GLU A 25 17.93 -0.17 18.70
N ALA A 26 18.42 -0.60 19.88
CA ALA A 26 19.78 -0.33 20.27
C ALA A 26 20.69 -0.94 19.20
N GLN A 27 21.45 -0.08 18.50
CA GLN A 27 22.41 -0.51 17.48
C GLN A 27 23.49 -1.35 18.18
N THR A 28 23.32 -2.67 18.17
CA THR A 28 24.34 -3.59 18.62
C THR A 28 25.48 -3.51 17.62
N THR A 29 26.58 -2.84 17.97
CA THR A 29 27.78 -2.79 17.13
C THR A 29 28.30 -4.21 16.95
N PRO A 30 28.13 -4.81 15.76
CA PRO A 30 28.52 -6.19 15.54
C PRO A 30 30.04 -6.26 15.40
N ALA A 31 30.65 -7.28 15.99
CA ALA A 31 32.09 -7.50 15.90
C ALA A 31 32.53 -7.62 14.43
N LEU A 32 33.59 -6.88 14.07
CA LEU A 32 34.17 -6.91 12.74
C LEU A 32 35.09 -8.13 12.59
N PRO A 33 35.10 -8.78 11.41
CA PRO A 33 36.06 -9.84 11.14
C PRO A 33 37.49 -9.29 11.19
N SER A 34 38.42 -10.08 11.73
CA SER A 34 39.84 -9.75 11.80
C SER A 34 40.67 -10.90 11.20
N PRO A 35 41.56 -10.62 10.23
CA PRO A 35 41.83 -9.31 9.64
C PRO A 35 40.66 -8.84 8.75
N LEU A 36 40.37 -7.54 8.77
CA LEU A 36 39.32 -6.96 7.94
C LEU A 36 39.78 -6.95 6.47
N ARG A 37 39.13 -7.72 5.60
CA ARG A 37 39.42 -7.74 4.16
C ARG A 37 38.48 -6.81 3.40
N LEU A 38 38.92 -6.35 2.23
CA LEU A 38 38.08 -5.51 1.33
C LEU A 38 36.75 -6.19 0.99
N ALA A 39 36.78 -7.51 0.74
CA ALA A 39 35.57 -8.29 0.46
C ALA A 39 34.56 -8.22 1.62
N ASP A 40 35.04 -8.22 2.88
CA ASP A 40 34.18 -8.07 4.05
C ASP A 40 33.58 -6.68 4.11
N VAL A 41 34.35 -5.63 3.81
CA VAL A 41 33.86 -4.24 3.80
C VAL A 41 32.76 -4.04 2.75
N ILE A 42 32.96 -4.58 1.54
CA ILE A 42 31.98 -4.48 0.45
C ILE A 42 30.69 -5.20 0.86
N ARG A 43 30.81 -6.45 1.34
CA ARG A 43 29.67 -7.25 1.80
C ARG A 43 28.92 -6.52 2.93
N LEU A 44 29.63 -6.10 3.98
CA LEU A 44 29.05 -5.44 5.14
C LEU A 44 28.33 -4.14 4.77
N SER A 45 28.96 -3.36 3.89
CA SER A 45 28.38 -2.12 3.39
C SER A 45 27.11 -2.41 2.60
N SER A 46 27.14 -3.40 1.70
CA SER A 46 25.98 -3.78 0.88
C SER A 46 24.81 -4.34 1.70
N GLU A 47 25.08 -4.95 2.85
CA GLU A 47 24.07 -5.52 3.75
C GLU A 47 23.47 -4.44 4.67
N ARG A 48 24.32 -3.56 5.24
CA ARG A 48 23.94 -2.73 6.39
C ARG A 48 23.78 -1.25 6.10
N ARG A 49 24.38 -0.72 5.02
CA ARG A 49 24.33 0.72 4.75
C ARG A 49 22.91 1.13 4.37
N HIS A 50 22.34 2.03 5.17
CA HIS A 50 20.96 2.50 4.96
C HIS A 50 20.76 3.18 3.60
N GLU A 51 21.79 3.83 3.04
CA GLU A 51 21.72 4.41 1.69
C GLU A 51 21.49 3.35 0.61
N ILE A 52 22.15 2.19 0.73
CA ILE A 52 22.00 1.05 -0.19
C ILE A 52 20.62 0.43 -0.01
N GLN A 53 20.15 0.28 1.23
CA GLN A 53 18.81 -0.23 1.51
C GLN A 53 17.73 0.73 0.97
N ALA A 54 17.89 2.04 1.15
CA ALA A 54 16.99 3.06 0.63
C ALA A 54 16.97 3.08 -0.90
N SER A 55 18.15 2.99 -1.54
CA SER A 55 18.25 2.86 -3.00
C SER A 55 17.51 1.62 -3.50
N ARG A 56 17.75 0.44 -2.90
CA ARG A 56 17.03 -0.80 -3.23
C ARG A 56 15.52 -0.71 -2.99
N ALA A 57 15.09 0.00 -1.94
CA ALA A 57 13.68 0.20 -1.67
C ALA A 57 13.03 1.09 -2.74
N ARG A 58 13.73 2.13 -3.20
CA ARG A 58 13.27 2.97 -4.32
C ARG A 58 13.20 2.18 -5.62
N THR A 59 14.20 1.35 -5.92
CA THR A 59 14.18 0.46 -7.09
C THR A 59 12.98 -0.48 -7.03
N ARG A 60 12.77 -1.19 -5.91
CA ARG A 60 11.61 -2.08 -5.73
C ARG A 60 10.26 -1.35 -5.84
N ALA A 61 10.16 -0.14 -5.29
CA ALA A 61 8.96 0.67 -5.42
C ALA A 61 8.73 1.10 -6.88
N GLY A 62 9.81 1.41 -7.60
CA GLY A 62 9.80 1.69 -9.04
C GLY A 62 9.32 0.48 -9.85
N GLU A 63 9.85 -0.71 -9.60
CA GLU A 63 9.49 -1.95 -10.29
C GLU A 63 8.00 -2.31 -10.18
N ALA A 64 7.35 -1.92 -9.08
CA ALA A 64 5.90 -2.13 -8.89
C ALA A 64 5.04 -1.13 -9.69
N ARG A 65 5.57 0.05 -10.00
CA ARG A 65 4.82 1.17 -10.60
C ARG A 65 4.22 0.88 -11.98
N PRO A 66 4.88 0.17 -12.91
CA PRO A 66 4.30 -0.17 -14.21
C PRO A 66 3.03 -1.01 -14.11
N ILE A 67 2.95 -1.93 -13.15
CA ILE A 67 1.76 -2.77 -12.94
C ILE A 67 0.59 -1.90 -12.48
N ILE A 68 0.84 -0.99 -11.54
CA ILE A 68 -0.17 -0.08 -10.99
C ILE A 68 -0.65 0.91 -12.06
N ALA A 69 0.27 1.56 -12.77
CA ALA A 69 -0.07 2.59 -13.77
C ALA A 69 -0.80 2.03 -15.02
N SER A 70 -0.61 0.74 -15.31
CA SER A 70 -1.26 0.05 -16.42
C SER A 70 -2.43 -0.83 -16.00
N ALA A 71 -2.83 -0.78 -14.72
CA ALA A 71 -4.01 -1.47 -14.23
C ALA A 71 -5.25 -1.06 -15.04
N LEU A 72 -6.20 -1.98 -15.14
CA LEU A 72 -7.50 -1.66 -15.69
C LEU A 72 -8.23 -0.76 -14.69
N GLU A 73 -9.15 0.07 -15.18
CA GLU A 73 -10.04 0.83 -14.29
C GLU A 73 -10.85 -0.14 -13.42
N ASP A 74 -11.15 0.23 -12.18
CA ASP A 74 -11.90 -0.63 -11.29
C ASP A 74 -13.32 -0.87 -11.84
N PRO A 75 -13.88 -2.08 -11.72
CA PRO A 75 -15.25 -2.32 -12.13
C PRO A 75 -16.22 -1.58 -11.21
N MET A 76 -17.28 -1.04 -11.78
CA MET A 76 -18.44 -0.59 -11.02
C MET A 76 -19.30 -1.80 -10.69
N ILE A 77 -19.58 -2.02 -9.41
CA ILE A 77 -20.51 -3.05 -8.93
C ILE A 77 -21.67 -2.36 -8.25
N ALA A 78 -22.88 -2.53 -8.77
CA ALA A 78 -24.10 -1.88 -8.30
C ALA A 78 -25.19 -2.92 -7.99
N PRO A 79 -25.35 -3.33 -6.72
CA PRO A 79 -26.52 -4.08 -6.31
C PRO A 79 -27.77 -3.18 -6.32
N SER A 80 -28.88 -3.68 -6.84
CA SER A 80 -30.19 -3.01 -6.83
C SER A 80 -31.23 -3.89 -6.14
N LEU A 81 -32.18 -3.24 -5.50
CA LEU A 81 -33.37 -3.84 -4.91
C LEU A 81 -34.56 -3.00 -5.35
N ASP A 82 -35.28 -3.52 -6.33
CA ASP A 82 -36.44 -2.88 -6.94
C ASP A 82 -37.72 -3.58 -6.45
N HIS A 83 -38.86 -2.90 -6.56
CA HIS A 83 -40.17 -3.40 -6.13
C HIS A 83 -40.18 -3.98 -4.71
N LEU A 84 -40.16 -3.14 -3.67
CA LEU A 84 -40.35 -3.58 -2.29
C LEU A 84 -41.84 -3.47 -1.89
N PRO A 85 -42.68 -4.49 -2.07
CA PRO A 85 -44.05 -4.44 -1.60
C PRO A 85 -44.08 -4.54 -0.09
N PHE A 86 -44.76 -3.58 0.54
CA PHE A 86 -45.33 -3.83 1.87
C PHE A 86 -46.34 -4.99 1.70
N MET A 87 -46.14 -6.08 2.45
CA MET A 87 -46.91 -7.34 2.41
C MET A 87 -46.48 -8.37 1.34
N LEU A 88 -45.22 -8.83 1.39
CA LEU A 88 -44.76 -10.16 0.90
C LEU A 88 -45.01 -10.51 -0.59
N GLY A 89 -45.19 -9.53 -1.46
CA GLY A 89 -45.42 -9.72 -2.90
C GLY A 89 -44.16 -9.76 -3.78
N GLY A 90 -43.07 -10.40 -3.34
CA GLY A 90 -41.81 -10.52 -4.11
C GLY A 90 -41.01 -9.22 -4.24
N ALA A 91 -39.69 -9.30 -4.08
CA ALA A 91 -38.77 -8.19 -4.31
C ALA A 91 -37.78 -8.55 -5.41
N ASP A 92 -37.52 -7.61 -6.31
CA ASP A 92 -36.60 -7.81 -7.42
C ASP A 92 -35.19 -7.41 -6.98
N VAL A 93 -34.34 -8.41 -6.75
CA VAL A 93 -32.93 -8.21 -6.41
C VAL A 93 -32.10 -8.37 -7.68
N SER A 94 -31.25 -7.38 -7.99
CA SER A 94 -30.30 -7.48 -9.10
C SER A 94 -28.91 -6.99 -8.71
N VAL A 95 -27.90 -7.39 -9.46
CA VAL A 95 -26.52 -6.89 -9.33
C VAL A 95 -25.99 -6.59 -10.71
N THR A 96 -25.52 -5.36 -10.91
CA THR A 96 -24.89 -4.91 -12.15
C THR A 96 -23.38 -4.83 -11.94
N VAL A 97 -22.61 -5.34 -12.91
CA VAL A 97 -21.15 -5.21 -12.95
C VAL A 97 -20.77 -4.55 -14.28
N GLU A 98 -20.16 -3.38 -14.22
CA GLU A 98 -19.70 -2.64 -15.39
C GLU A 98 -18.18 -2.47 -15.36
N GLN A 99 -17.52 -2.76 -16.49
CA GLN A 99 -16.08 -2.67 -16.63
C GLN A 99 -15.73 -1.93 -17.90
N ARG A 100 -15.01 -0.82 -17.78
CA ARG A 100 -14.50 -0.09 -18.95
C ARG A 100 -13.24 -0.76 -19.49
N ILE A 101 -13.27 -1.14 -20.77
CA ILE A 101 -12.14 -1.76 -21.48
C ILE A 101 -11.61 -0.78 -22.53
N PRO A 102 -10.49 -0.09 -22.30
CA PRO A 102 -9.91 0.82 -23.27
C PRO A 102 -9.22 0.05 -24.40
N LEU A 103 -9.77 0.15 -25.62
CA LEU A 103 -9.24 -0.54 -26.81
C LEU A 103 -8.06 0.19 -27.48
N SER A 104 -7.83 1.46 -27.13
CA SER A 104 -6.78 2.31 -27.74
C SER A 104 -5.34 1.95 -27.35
N GLY A 105 -5.13 0.86 -26.61
CA GLY A 105 -3.80 0.47 -26.13
C GLY A 105 -3.18 1.44 -25.11
N ILE A 106 -3.94 2.41 -24.59
CA ILE A 106 -3.45 3.44 -23.65
C ILE A 106 -2.79 2.84 -22.40
N ARG A 107 -3.21 1.64 -21.99
CA ARG A 107 -2.62 0.90 -20.87
C ARG A 107 -1.18 0.48 -21.17
N GLY A 108 -0.90 0.02 -22.40
CA GLY A 108 0.44 -0.32 -22.85
C GLY A 108 1.36 0.90 -22.87
N HIS A 109 0.85 2.04 -23.32
CA HIS A 109 1.58 3.31 -23.31
C HIS A 109 1.93 3.73 -21.87
N ARG A 110 0.98 3.69 -20.94
CA ARG A 110 1.24 3.98 -19.51
C ARG A 110 2.29 3.04 -18.92
N ARG A 111 2.23 1.75 -19.27
CA ARG A 111 3.24 0.76 -18.85
C ARG A 111 4.62 1.11 -19.40
N ALA A 112 4.71 1.42 -20.69
CA ALA A 112 5.98 1.77 -21.35
C ALA A 112 6.59 3.03 -20.76
N SER A 113 5.78 4.08 -20.52
CA SER A 113 6.23 5.28 -19.83
C SER A 113 6.73 4.99 -18.41
N ALA A 114 6.02 4.15 -17.65
CA ALA A 114 6.44 3.79 -16.31
C ALA A 114 7.70 2.89 -16.28
N LEU A 115 7.97 2.13 -17.34
CA LEU A 115 9.22 1.38 -17.50
C LEU A 115 10.38 2.30 -17.86
N ALA A 116 10.15 3.33 -18.68
CA ALA A 116 11.17 4.32 -19.02
C ALA A 116 11.65 5.13 -17.81
N ASP A 117 10.84 5.26 -16.76
CA ASP A 117 11.23 5.90 -15.49
C ASP A 117 12.21 5.04 -14.65
N LEU A 118 12.49 3.79 -15.05
CA LEU A 118 13.38 2.86 -14.31
C LEU A 118 14.81 2.81 -14.87
N ASP A 119 15.01 3.24 -16.12
CA ASP A 119 16.32 3.28 -16.81
C ASP A 119 17.08 4.59 -16.51
#